data_AF-A0A7W1KFY0-F1
#
_entry.id   AF-A0A7W1KFY0-F1
#
_cell.length_a   1.000
_cell.length_b   1.000
_cell.length_c   1.000
_cell.angle_alpha   90.00
_cell.angle_beta   90.00
_cell.angle_gamma   90.00
#
_symmetry.space_group_name_H-M   'P 1'
#
loop_
_entity.id
_entity.type
_entity.pdbx_description
1 polymer ?
#
loop_
_entity_poly.entity_id
_entity_poly.type
_entity_poly.pdbx_seq_one_letter_code
_entity_poly.pdbx_strand_id
1 'polypeptide(L)'
;MKFNIKKNNQGFTIVELLIVIVVIGILAALVLNSFRGVQERARDTERRTDTNSVATQLEVYYTDNAGYPVFTGEVNTDSWITANLKGADLNAWRAPNLAANSMVNSATPTKNQYGYTPLEADGTTACTANPCAKFKIYYFEEKTSAVKSKDSLN
;
A
#
# COMPACT_ATOMS: atom_id res chain seq x y z
N MET A 1 -36.51 -30.22 -57.76
CA MET A 1 -36.60 -30.92 -56.47
C MET A 1 -36.33 -29.88 -55.37
N LYS A 2 -37.32 -29.49 -54.56
CA LYS A 2 -37.16 -28.49 -53.48
C LYS A 2 -36.91 -29.20 -52.16
N PHE A 3 -35.74 -29.01 -51.56
CA PHE A 3 -35.41 -29.51 -50.22
C PHE A 3 -36.03 -28.60 -49.15
N ASN A 4 -36.95 -29.13 -48.36
CA ASN A 4 -37.64 -28.39 -47.30
C ASN A 4 -36.91 -28.62 -45.97
N ILE A 5 -36.06 -27.68 -45.57
CA ILE A 5 -35.31 -27.75 -44.30
C ILE A 5 -36.28 -27.37 -43.17
N LYS A 6 -36.79 -28.36 -42.43
CA LYS A 6 -37.51 -28.10 -41.16
C LYS A 6 -36.52 -27.56 -40.13
N LYS A 7 -36.57 -26.26 -39.84
CA LYS A 7 -35.86 -25.68 -38.69
C LYS A 7 -36.53 -26.17 -37.41
N ASN A 8 -35.83 -27.02 -36.66
CA ASN A 8 -36.26 -27.50 -35.36
C ASN A 8 -35.95 -26.41 -34.32
N ASN A 9 -36.88 -25.47 -34.11
CA ASN A 9 -36.75 -24.45 -33.08
C ASN A 9 -37.04 -25.09 -31.71
N GLN A 10 -36.01 -25.66 -31.08
CA GLN A 10 -36.05 -26.04 -29.68
C GLN A 10 -35.90 -24.75 -28.84
N GLY A 11 -36.97 -24.36 -28.15
CA GLY A 11 -36.93 -23.26 -27.19
C GLY A 11 -36.34 -23.70 -25.86
N PHE A 12 -35.62 -22.80 -25.19
CA PHE A 12 -35.18 -23.00 -23.80
C PHE A 12 -36.38 -23.18 -22.88
N THR A 13 -36.31 -24.12 -21.94
CA THR A 13 -37.32 -24.27 -20.90
C THR A 13 -37.14 -23.22 -19.81
N ILE A 14 -38.24 -22.79 -19.19
CA ILE A 14 -38.21 -21.86 -18.05
C ILE A 14 -37.40 -22.45 -16.88
N VAL A 15 -37.44 -23.78 -16.71
CA VAL A 15 -36.71 -24.49 -15.66
C VAL A 15 -35.21 -24.42 -15.86
N GLU A 16 -34.72 -24.55 -17.10
CA GLU A 16 -33.30 -24.38 -17.42
C GLU A 16 -32.81 -22.98 -17.08
N LEU A 17 -33.59 -21.94 -17.40
CA LEU A 17 -33.22 -20.57 -17.06
C LEU A 17 -33.27 -20.31 -15.54
N LEU A 18 -34.23 -20.92 -14.84
CA LEU A 18 -34.39 -20.78 -13.39
C LEU A 18 -33.20 -21.37 -12.63
N ILE A 19 -32.76 -22.58 -13.01
CA ILE A 19 -31.60 -23.21 -12.36
C ILE A 19 -30.34 -22.35 -12.58
N VAL A 20 -30.16 -21.77 -13.77
CA VAL A 20 -28.99 -20.93 -14.08
C VAL A 20 -28.93 -19.70 -13.19
N ILE A 21 -30.04 -18.96 -13.02
CA ILE A 21 -30.03 -17.77 -12.16
C ILE A 21 -29.82 -18.12 -10.67
N VAL A 22 -30.31 -19.28 -10.23
CA VAL A 22 -30.08 -19.77 -8.86
C VAL A 22 -28.60 -20.09 -8.65
N VAL A 23 -27.97 -20.81 -9.59
CA VAL A 23 -26.54 -21.14 -9.51
C VAL A 23 -25.68 -19.87 -9.55
N ILE A 24 -25.98 -18.92 -10.44
CA ILE A 24 -25.27 -17.63 -10.51
C ILE A 24 -25.44 -16.85 -9.19
N GLY A 25 -26.63 -16.86 -8.58
CA GLY A 25 -26.89 -16.22 -7.29
C GLY A 25 -26.04 -16.79 -6.15
N ILE A 26 -25.91 -18.12 -6.08
CA ILE A 26 -25.07 -18.80 -5.08
C ILE A 26 -23.59 -18.46 -5.29
N LEU A 27 -23.10 -18.56 -6.52
CA LEU A 27 -21.70 -18.28 -6.84
C LEU A 27 -21.34 -16.81 -6.57
N ALA A 28 -22.21 -15.87 -6.92
CA ALA A 28 -21.99 -14.45 -6.67
C ALA A 28 -21.84 -14.13 -5.17
N ALA A 29 -22.62 -14.78 -4.30
CA ALA A 29 -22.52 -14.59 -2.85
C ALA A 29 -21.18 -15.06 -2.27
N LEU A 30 -20.60 -16.15 -2.78
CA LEU A 30 -19.32 -16.68 -2.31
C LEU A 30 -18.13 -15.82 -2.72
N VAL A 31 -18.15 -15.27 -3.95
CA VAL A 31 -17.05 -14.47 -4.51
C VAL A 31 -16.78 -13.23 -3.65
N LEU A 32 -17.83 -12.52 -3.21
CA LEU A 32 -17.70 -11.28 -2.45
C LEU A 32 -16.91 -11.43 -1.13
N ASN A 33 -17.08 -12.57 -0.45
CA ASN A 33 -16.41 -12.81 0.83
C ASN A 33 -14.91 -13.11 0.66
N SER A 34 -14.51 -13.77 -0.43
CA SER A 34 -13.10 -14.09 -0.69
C SER A 34 -12.26 -12.87 -1.11
N PHE A 35 -12.89 -11.89 -1.78
CA PHE A 35 -12.19 -10.80 -2.43
C PHE A 35 -11.56 -9.81 -1.43
N ARG A 36 -12.21 -9.56 -0.29
CA ARG A 36 -11.74 -8.60 0.73
C ARG A 36 -10.37 -8.98 1.30
N GLY A 37 -10.18 -10.25 1.68
CA GLY A 37 -8.92 -10.73 2.26
C GLY A 37 -7.76 -10.78 1.25
N VAL A 38 -8.06 -10.90 -0.05
CA VAL A 38 -7.02 -10.81 -1.11
C VAL A 38 -6.54 -9.38 -1.26
N GLN A 39 -7.46 -8.41 -1.28
CA GLN A 39 -7.10 -6.99 -1.38
C GLN A 39 -6.30 -6.50 -0.18
N GLU A 40 -6.66 -6.91 1.04
CA GLU A 40 -5.91 -6.58 2.26
C GLU A 40 -4.45 -7.05 2.18
N ARG A 41 -4.22 -8.31 1.74
CA ARG A 41 -2.87 -8.85 1.57
C ARG A 41 -2.07 -8.14 0.48
N ALA A 42 -2.74 -7.75 -0.61
CA ALA A 42 -2.12 -6.97 -1.68
C ALA A 42 -1.63 -5.61 -1.15
N ARG A 43 -2.50 -4.87 -0.43
CA ARG A 43 -2.14 -3.60 0.19
C ARG A 43 -1.05 -3.75 1.24
N ASP A 44 -1.08 -4.79 2.07
CA ASP A 44 0.00 -5.03 3.05
C ASP A 44 1.34 -5.33 2.36
N THR A 45 1.33 -6.00 1.21
CA THR A 45 2.54 -6.26 0.41
C THR A 45 3.07 -4.99 -0.25
N GLU A 46 2.17 -4.15 -0.75
CA GLU A 46 2.47 -2.81 -1.27
C GLU A 46 3.14 -1.95 -0.19
N ARG A 47 2.53 -1.81 1.00
CA ARG A 47 3.11 -1.07 2.14
C ARG A 47 4.51 -1.54 2.52
N ARG A 48 4.76 -2.85 2.53
CA ARG A 48 6.09 -3.40 2.80
C ARG A 48 7.08 -3.03 1.71
N THR A 49 6.66 -3.03 0.45
CA THR A 49 7.51 -2.66 -0.69
C THR A 49 7.84 -1.17 -0.65
N ASP A 50 6.83 -0.34 -0.42
CA ASP A 50 6.94 1.11 -0.30
C ASP A 50 7.90 1.52 0.81
N THR A 51 7.69 1.00 2.03
CA THR A 51 8.54 1.31 3.18
C THR A 51 9.98 0.83 3.00
N ASN A 52 10.22 -0.28 2.29
CA ASN A 52 11.58 -0.70 1.92
C ASN A 52 12.22 0.23 0.87
N SER A 53 11.45 0.70 -0.10
CA SER A 53 11.90 1.66 -1.11
C SER A 53 12.29 2.99 -0.44
N VAL A 54 11.42 3.52 0.42
CA VAL A 54 11.69 4.72 1.24
C VAL A 54 12.93 4.53 2.10
N ALA A 55 13.03 3.42 2.84
CA ALA A 55 14.21 3.14 3.67
C ALA A 55 15.49 3.19 2.83
N THR A 56 15.49 2.52 1.67
CA THR A 56 16.64 2.51 0.76
C THR A 56 17.02 3.93 0.30
N GLN A 57 16.04 4.77 -0.04
CA GLN A 57 16.27 6.16 -0.44
C GLN A 57 16.86 7.00 0.71
N LEU A 58 16.41 6.78 1.94
CA LEU A 58 16.94 7.43 3.14
C LEU A 58 18.38 7.01 3.42
N GLU A 59 18.70 5.72 3.24
CA GLU A 59 20.08 5.23 3.36
C GLU A 59 21.00 5.87 2.31
N VAL A 60 20.52 6.02 1.07
CA VAL A 60 21.26 6.77 0.03
C VAL A 60 21.47 8.23 0.45
N TYR A 61 20.43 8.89 0.98
CA TYR A 61 20.56 10.26 1.49
C TYR A 61 21.61 10.39 2.61
N TYR A 62 21.69 9.39 3.50
CA TYR A 62 22.70 9.35 4.56
C TYR A 62 24.12 9.36 3.98
N THR A 63 24.37 8.66 2.87
CA THR A 63 25.70 8.63 2.25
C THR A 63 26.18 10.00 1.76
N ASP A 64 25.25 10.87 1.35
CA ASP A 64 25.56 12.21 0.86
C ASP A 64 25.58 13.27 1.97
N ASN A 65 24.76 13.10 3.03
CA ASN A 65 24.49 14.14 4.03
C ASN A 65 24.95 13.78 5.46
N ALA A 66 25.53 12.59 5.65
CA ALA A 66 26.00 12.08 6.94
C ALA A 66 24.93 12.02 8.05
N GLY A 67 23.66 11.92 7.68
CA GLY A 67 22.53 11.70 8.60
C GLY A 67 21.19 11.76 7.87
N TYR A 68 20.12 11.54 8.62
CA TYR A 68 18.75 11.45 8.12
C TYR A 68 17.97 12.75 8.29
N PRO A 69 17.05 13.06 7.37
CA PRO A 69 16.28 14.28 7.41
C PRO A 69 15.19 14.22 8.49
N VAL A 70 14.79 15.40 8.97
CA VAL A 70 13.60 15.56 9.81
C VAL A 70 12.44 15.99 8.91
N PHE A 71 11.44 15.13 8.73
CA PHE A 71 10.25 15.42 7.92
C PHE A 71 9.18 16.19 8.70
N THR A 72 9.51 17.44 9.08
CA THR A 72 8.55 18.36 9.69
C THR A 72 8.16 19.45 8.70
N GLY A 73 6.88 19.83 8.68
CA GLY A 73 6.37 20.93 7.86
C GLY A 73 6.66 20.78 6.36
N GLU A 74 7.33 21.78 5.78
CA GLU A 74 7.61 21.92 4.34
C GLU A 74 8.57 20.84 3.77
N VAL A 75 9.31 20.17 4.65
CA VAL A 75 10.36 19.18 4.31
C VAL A 75 9.76 17.83 3.89
N ASN A 76 8.46 17.60 4.15
CA ASN A 76 7.73 16.39 3.76
C ASN A 76 6.84 16.61 2.52
N THR A 77 7.32 17.39 1.55
CA THR A 77 6.59 17.67 0.30
C THR A 77 7.16 16.85 -0.85
N ASP A 78 6.33 16.53 -1.85
CA ASP A 78 6.75 15.80 -3.06
C ASP A 78 7.95 16.50 -3.75
N SER A 79 7.95 17.83 -3.75
CA SER A 79 9.06 18.62 -4.29
C SER A 79 10.34 18.47 -3.48
N TRP A 80 10.24 18.45 -2.15
CA TRP A 80 11.41 18.26 -1.31
C TRP A 80 11.97 16.83 -1.47
N ILE A 81 11.08 15.83 -1.45
CA ILE A 81 11.43 14.40 -1.60
C ILE A 81 12.21 14.18 -2.90
N THR A 82 11.67 14.62 -4.04
CA THR A 82 12.33 14.42 -5.34
C THR A 82 13.63 15.19 -5.51
N ALA A 83 13.77 16.35 -4.85
CA ALA A 83 14.98 17.15 -4.92
C ALA A 83 16.12 16.59 -4.04
N ASN A 84 15.79 15.97 -2.90
CA ASN A 84 16.78 15.59 -1.89
C ASN A 84 17.01 14.07 -1.81
N LEU A 85 16.00 13.26 -2.09
CA LEU A 85 16.08 11.80 -2.05
C LEU A 85 16.30 11.27 -3.47
N LYS A 86 17.56 10.95 -3.80
CA LYS A 86 17.96 10.46 -5.11
C LYS A 86 17.21 9.17 -5.46
N GLY A 87 16.56 9.16 -6.62
CA GLY A 87 15.80 8.00 -7.09
C GLY A 87 14.47 7.79 -6.36
N ALA A 88 13.95 8.81 -5.66
CA ALA A 88 12.67 8.70 -4.99
C ALA A 88 11.51 8.49 -5.96
N ASP A 89 10.80 7.37 -5.78
CA ASP A 89 9.48 7.17 -6.37
C ASP A 89 8.41 7.72 -5.43
N LEU A 90 7.75 8.80 -5.84
CA LEU A 90 6.68 9.44 -5.06
C LEU A 90 5.49 8.54 -4.77
N ASN A 91 5.34 7.40 -5.45
CA ASN A 91 4.29 6.44 -5.13
C ASN A 91 4.59 5.69 -3.83
N ALA A 92 5.87 5.40 -3.55
CA ALA A 92 6.29 4.75 -2.30
C ALA A 92 6.04 5.62 -1.04
N TRP A 93 5.71 6.90 -1.23
CA TRP A 93 5.39 7.85 -0.16
C TRP A 93 3.87 7.97 0.07
N ARG A 94 3.05 7.24 -0.70
CA ARG A 94 1.58 7.28 -0.64
C ARG A 94 1.09 5.94 -0.10
N ALA A 95 0.22 5.95 0.89
CA ALA A 95 -0.40 4.72 1.35
C ALA A 95 -1.36 4.18 0.26
N PRO A 96 -1.64 2.87 0.23
CA PRO A 96 -2.45 2.27 -0.82
C PRO A 96 -3.80 2.97 -1.03
N ASN A 97 -4.13 3.26 -2.29
CA ASN A 97 -5.33 3.98 -2.73
C ASN A 97 -5.37 5.49 -2.40
N LEU A 98 -4.24 6.11 -2.03
CA LEU A 98 -4.17 7.55 -1.83
C LEU A 98 -3.42 8.27 -2.94
N ALA A 99 -3.90 9.48 -3.24
CA ALA A 99 -3.36 10.33 -4.28
C ALA A 99 -2.41 11.40 -3.74
N ALA A 100 -2.02 11.36 -2.46
CA ALA A 100 -1.13 12.34 -1.81
C ALA A 100 -0.15 11.65 -0.87
N ASN A 101 1.00 12.32 -0.62
CA ASN A 101 1.97 11.87 0.38
C ASN A 101 1.24 11.59 1.71
N SER A 102 1.48 10.40 2.25
CA SER A 102 0.80 9.85 3.42
C SER A 102 1.73 9.70 4.62
N MET A 103 2.96 10.20 4.54
CA MET A 103 3.91 10.19 5.64
C MET A 103 3.52 11.18 6.74
N VAL A 104 3.58 10.72 7.98
CA VAL A 104 3.31 11.50 9.19
C VAL A 104 4.37 11.21 10.25
N ASN A 105 4.65 12.17 11.12
CA ASN A 105 5.50 11.95 12.28
C ASN A 105 4.72 11.24 13.40
N SER A 106 4.55 9.93 13.28
CA SER A 106 3.79 9.11 14.24
C SER A 106 4.32 7.67 14.28
N ALA A 107 4.52 7.14 15.48
CA ALA A 107 4.83 5.73 15.70
C ALA A 107 3.60 4.80 15.58
N THR A 108 2.40 5.38 15.46
CA THR A 108 1.14 4.64 15.35
C THR A 108 0.32 5.15 14.16
N PRO A 109 0.80 4.97 12.93
CA PRO A 109 0.06 5.38 11.74
C PRO A 109 -1.19 4.51 11.56
N THR A 110 -2.20 5.10 10.92
CA THR A 110 -3.39 4.35 10.47
C THR A 110 -3.08 3.59 9.17
N LYS A 111 -4.02 2.75 8.69
CA LYS A 111 -3.91 2.05 7.39
C LYS A 111 -3.70 2.95 6.17
N ASN A 112 -3.98 4.25 6.32
CA ASN A 112 -3.91 5.27 5.28
C ASN A 112 -2.65 6.14 5.42
N GLN A 113 -1.71 5.76 6.29
CA GLN A 113 -0.55 6.57 6.63
C GLN A 113 0.69 5.70 6.75
N TYR A 114 1.84 6.34 6.52
CA TYR A 114 3.14 5.83 6.93
C TYR A 114 3.67 6.70 8.06
N GLY A 115 4.21 6.07 9.09
CA GLY A 115 4.88 6.76 10.17
C GLY A 115 6.35 6.95 9.84
N TYR A 116 6.92 8.11 10.15
CA TYR A 116 8.36 8.34 10.12
C TYR A 116 8.78 9.07 11.38
N THR A 117 9.73 8.49 12.12
CA THR A 117 10.31 9.15 13.29
C THR A 117 11.83 9.19 13.11
N PRO A 118 12.41 10.39 12.93
CA PRO A 118 13.86 10.57 13.00
C PRO A 118 14.30 10.43 14.45
N LEU A 119 15.45 9.79 14.66
CA LEU A 119 15.94 9.39 15.99
C LEU A 119 17.39 9.83 16.17
N GLU A 120 17.74 10.12 17.42
CA GLU A 120 19.12 10.34 17.84
C GLU A 120 19.92 9.02 17.79
N ALA A 121 21.22 9.09 18.07
CA ALA A 121 22.11 7.92 18.02
C ALA A 121 21.70 6.80 18.99
N ASP A 122 20.93 7.13 20.03
CA ASP A 122 20.36 6.17 20.99
C ASP A 122 19.26 5.27 20.39
N GLY A 123 18.68 5.64 19.23
CA GLY A 123 17.58 4.91 18.61
C GLY A 123 16.24 4.98 19.36
N THR A 124 16.13 5.82 20.39
CA THR A 124 14.95 5.94 21.25
C THR A 124 14.42 7.37 21.36
N THR A 125 15.31 8.35 21.34
CA THR A 125 14.96 9.76 21.44
C THR A 125 14.64 10.30 20.06
N ALA A 126 13.49 10.97 19.93
CA ALA A 126 13.13 11.64 18.69
C ALA A 126 14.11 12.79 18.42
N CYS A 127 14.69 12.78 17.24
CA CYS A 127 15.61 13.82 16.79
C CYS A 127 14.82 15.00 16.22
N THR A 128 15.17 16.20 16.65
CA THR A 128 14.46 17.44 16.29
C THR A 128 15.30 18.39 15.44
N ALA A 129 16.59 18.10 15.26
CA ALA A 129 17.52 18.90 14.49
C ALA A 129 18.21 18.04 13.41
N ASN A 130 18.18 18.51 12.16
CA ASN A 130 18.84 17.84 11.05
C ASN A 130 20.37 18.08 11.11
N PRO A 131 21.24 17.08 10.86
CA PRO A 131 20.93 15.69 10.49
C PRO A 131 20.87 14.70 11.66
N CYS A 132 19.93 13.76 11.57
CA CYS A 132 19.67 12.76 12.60
C CYS A 132 20.48 11.48 12.39
N ALA A 133 20.79 10.76 13.46
CA ALA A 133 21.65 9.58 13.38
C ALA A 133 20.90 8.33 12.90
N LYS A 134 19.61 8.20 13.23
CA LYS A 134 18.78 7.02 12.95
C LYS A 134 17.38 7.44 12.48
N PHE A 135 16.65 6.48 11.93
CA PHE A 135 15.22 6.66 11.67
C PHE A 135 14.43 5.37 11.92
N LYS A 136 13.13 5.51 12.08
CA LYS A 136 12.18 4.40 12.13
C LYS A 136 10.96 4.73 11.27
N ILE A 137 10.65 3.85 10.32
CA ILE A 137 9.43 3.91 9.51
C ILE A 137 8.41 2.96 10.12
N TYR A 138 7.16 3.37 10.16
CA TYR A 138 6.04 2.57 10.65
C TYR A 138 4.99 2.39 9.54
N TYR A 139 4.38 1.22 9.47
CA TYR A 139 3.26 0.95 8.57
C TYR A 139 2.25 0.02 9.24
N PHE A 140 0.97 0.18 8.89
CA PHE A 140 -0.10 -0.63 9.45
C PHE A 140 -0.40 -1.84 8.55
N GLU A 141 -0.40 -3.03 9.13
CA GLU A 141 -0.85 -4.25 8.45
C GLU A 141 -2.33 -4.50 8.73
N GLU A 142 -3.15 -4.49 7.68
CA GLU A 142 -4.59 -4.72 7.80
C GLU A 142 -4.90 -6.13 8.28
N LYS A 143 -4.16 -7.13 7.78
CA LYS A 143 -4.39 -8.53 8.14
C LYS A 143 -4.19 -8.80 9.64
N THR A 144 -3.18 -8.17 10.24
CA THR A 144 -2.84 -8.39 11.67
C THR A 144 -3.40 -7.29 12.57
N SER A 145 -3.95 -6.22 11.98
CA SER A 145 -4.39 -5.01 12.69
C SER A 145 -3.30 -4.46 13.62
N ALA A 146 -2.04 -4.54 13.17
CA ALA A 146 -0.88 -4.16 13.95
C ALA A 146 0.03 -3.22 13.16
N VAL A 147 0.66 -2.30 13.88
CA VAL A 147 1.73 -1.47 13.33
C VAL A 147 3.02 -2.29 13.32
N LYS A 148 3.72 -2.27 12.20
CA LYS A 148 5.07 -2.78 12.01
C LYS A 148 6.02 -1.63 11.83
N SER A 149 7.28 -1.85 12.16
CA SER A 149 8.34 -0.87 11.95
C SER A 149 9.50 -1.43 11.15
N LYS A 150 10.22 -0.53 10.51
CA LYS A 150 11.48 -0.75 9.84
C LYS A 150 12.47 0.28 10.35
N ASP A 151 13.62 -0.20 10.82
CA ASP A 151 14.65 0.63 11.44
C ASP A 151 15.76 0.92 10.40
N SER A 152 16.49 2.01 10.63
CA SER A 152 17.71 2.34 9.87
C SER A 152 18.77 1.24 9.99
N LEU A 153 19.66 1.15 8.99
CA LEU A 153 20.74 0.16 8.98
C LEU A 153 21.87 0.46 9.98
N ASN A 154 22.00 1.73 10.40
CA ASN A 154 23.02 2.23 11.34
C ASN A 154 22.50 2.37 12.78
#